data_AF-A0A397Y0W0-F1
#
_entry.id   AF-A0A397Y0W0-F1
#
_cell.length_a   1.000
_cell.length_b   1.000
_cell.length_c   1.000
_cell.angle_alpha   90.00
_cell.angle_beta   90.00
_cell.angle_gamma   90.00
#
_symmetry.space_group_name_H-M   'P 1'
#
loop_
_entity.id
_entity.type
_entity.pdbx_description
1 polymer ?
#
loop_
_entity_poly.entity_id
_entity_poly.type
_entity_poly.pdbx_seq_one_letter_code
_entity_poly.pdbx_strand_id
1 'polypeptide(L)'
;VLLKLIDIHYSNEWNKILRFMLDGSRNKTVIFLIRSVFQTNIHYLWRERNGRRHGEQRVPSARLQMAIDKQIRNQISSSRINGSTRYAKAMEVWIATR
;
A
#
# COMPACT_ATOMS: atom_id res chain seq x y z
N VAL A 1 3.50 -4.55 6.81
CA VAL A 1 2.29 -4.61 5.95
C VAL A 1 2.64 -4.96 4.49
N LEU A 2 3.42 -4.15 3.77
CA LEU A 2 3.87 -4.49 2.41
C LEU A 2 4.58 -5.86 2.33
N LEU A 3 5.43 -6.17 3.33
CA LEU A 3 6.14 -7.46 3.42
C LEU A 3 5.22 -8.68 3.54
N LYS A 4 4.08 -8.53 4.23
CA LYS A 4 3.09 -9.62 4.40
C LYS A 4 2.28 -9.83 3.11
N LEU A 5 2.11 -8.79 2.29
CA LEU A 5 1.43 -8.87 0.99
C LEU A 5 2.31 -9.44 -0.13
N ILE A 6 3.63 -9.32 0.00
CA ILE A 6 4.59 -9.72 -1.04
C ILE A 6 4.88 -11.23 -0.98
N ASP A 7 4.40 -11.93 0.04
CA ASP A 7 4.65 -13.34 0.35
C ASP A 7 6.09 -13.77 0.02
N ILE A 8 6.93 -13.83 1.06
CA ILE A 8 8.27 -14.45 1.07
C ILE A 8 9.38 -13.74 0.25
N HIS A 9 9.10 -12.83 -0.67
CA HIS A 9 10.15 -12.15 -1.47
C HIS A 9 10.42 -10.70 -1.05
N TYR A 10 10.82 -10.49 0.21
CA TYR A 10 11.44 -9.22 0.57
C TYR A 10 12.68 -9.00 -0.29
N SER A 11 12.70 -7.89 -1.03
CA SER A 11 13.84 -7.45 -1.81
C SER A 11 14.16 -6.02 -1.42
N ASN A 12 15.42 -5.73 -1.17
CA ASN A 12 15.96 -4.38 -1.06
C ASN A 12 16.40 -3.82 -2.44
N GLU A 13 16.46 -4.66 -3.47
CA GLU A 13 16.77 -4.23 -4.83
C GLU A 13 15.56 -3.57 -5.51
N TRP A 14 15.69 -2.28 -5.81
CA TRP A 14 14.66 -1.48 -6.47
C TRP A 14 14.11 -2.10 -7.75
N ASN A 15 15.00 -2.60 -8.62
CA ASN A 15 14.61 -3.21 -9.89
C ASN A 15 13.76 -4.48 -9.69
N LYS A 16 14.04 -5.29 -8.67
CA LYS A 16 13.23 -6.46 -8.33
C LYS A 16 11.86 -6.06 -7.81
N ILE A 17 11.78 -5.02 -6.96
CA ILE A 17 10.50 -4.47 -6.48
C ILE A 17 9.66 -3.94 -7.64
N LEU A 18 10.26 -3.20 -8.57
CA LEU A 18 9.57 -2.69 -9.75
C LEU A 18 9.06 -3.82 -10.65
N ARG A 19 9.91 -4.80 -10.99
CA ARG A 19 9.49 -5.97 -11.79
C ARG A 19 8.34 -6.71 -11.11
N PHE A 20 8.43 -6.90 -9.79
CA PHE A 20 7.38 -7.54 -8.98
C PHE A 20 6.04 -6.78 -9.08
N MET A 21 6.06 -5.45 -9.12
CA MET A 21 4.85 -4.63 -9.28
C MET A 21 4.33 -4.56 -10.71
N LEU A 22 5.20 -4.73 -11.70
CA LEU A 22 4.88 -4.61 -13.13
C LEU A 22 4.47 -5.95 -13.76
N ASP A 23 4.80 -7.07 -13.13
CA ASP A 23 4.42 -8.41 -13.56
C ASP A 23 2.89 -8.58 -13.56
N GLY A 24 2.30 -8.53 -14.76
CA GLY A 24 0.87 -8.63 -15.01
C GLY A 24 0.31 -10.06 -14.97
N SER A 25 1.16 -11.08 -14.85
CA SER A 25 0.74 -12.49 -14.80
C SER A 25 0.04 -12.87 -13.48
N ARG A 26 0.18 -12.02 -12.46
CA ARG A 26 -0.30 -12.30 -11.10
C ARG A 26 -1.75 -11.90 -10.90
N ASN A 27 -2.33 -12.38 -9.81
CA ASN A 27 -3.68 -12.04 -9.40
C ASN A 27 -3.88 -10.52 -9.37
N LYS A 28 -4.82 -10.02 -10.18
CA LYS A 28 -5.12 -8.58 -10.33
C LYS A 28 -5.45 -7.89 -8.99
N THR A 29 -5.97 -8.62 -8.01
CA THR A 29 -6.24 -8.13 -6.66
C THR A 29 -4.94 -7.90 -5.88
N VAL A 30 -4.02 -8.86 -5.96
CA VAL A 30 -2.71 -8.79 -5.30
C VAL A 30 -1.87 -7.67 -5.90
N ILE A 31 -1.79 -7.58 -7.23
CA ILE A 31 -1.08 -6.48 -7.92
C ILE A 31 -1.65 -5.12 -7.51
N PHE A 32 -2.98 -4.99 -7.49
CA PHE A 32 -3.64 -3.75 -7.07
C PHE A 32 -3.22 -3.36 -5.64
N LEU A 33 -3.33 -4.29 -4.68
CA LEU A 33 -2.96 -4.03 -3.29
C LEU A 33 -1.48 -3.65 -3.15
N ILE A 34 -0.56 -4.38 -3.79
CA ILE A 34 0.87 -4.09 -3.74
C ILE A 34 1.13 -2.66 -4.24
N ARG A 35 0.59 -2.30 -5.41
CA ARG A 35 0.79 -0.96 -6.01
C ARG A 35 0.21 0.13 -5.11
N SER A 36 -1.02 -0.05 -4.62
CA SER A 36 -1.68 0.88 -3.70
C SER A 36 -0.88 1.09 -2.43
N VAL A 37 -0.39 0.02 -1.81
CA VAL A 37 0.40 0.08 -0.56
C VAL A 37 1.74 0.75 -0.81
N PHE A 38 2.41 0.42 -1.92
CA PHE A 38 3.67 1.02 -2.31
C PHE A 38 3.56 2.53 -2.52
N GLN A 39 2.61 2.96 -3.35
CA GLN A 39 2.35 4.38 -3.62
C GLN A 39 1.97 5.13 -2.34
N THR A 40 1.11 4.55 -1.51
CA THR A 40 0.67 5.16 -0.24
C THR A 40 1.85 5.34 0.72
N ASN A 41 2.69 4.31 0.88
CA ASN A 41 3.87 4.40 1.74
C ASN A 41 4.84 5.49 1.28
N ILE A 42 5.12 5.56 -0.03
CA ILE A 42 5.99 6.61 -0.58
C ILE A 42 5.39 7.99 -0.33
N HIS A 43 4.09 8.17 -0.57
CA HIS A 43 3.42 9.45 -0.34
C HIS A 43 3.53 9.90 1.12
N TYR A 44 3.18 9.05 2.08
CA TYR A 44 3.22 9.42 3.50
C TYR A 44 4.65 9.61 4.01
N LEU A 45 5.61 8.83 3.52
CA LEU A 45 7.02 9.03 3.86
C LEU A 45 7.55 10.36 3.30
N TRP A 46 7.23 10.66 2.04
CA TRP A 46 7.59 11.94 1.42
C TRP A 46 6.96 13.10 2.19
N ARG A 47 5.66 13.03 2.50
CA ARG A 47 4.94 14.07 3.25
C ARG A 47 5.58 14.30 4.62
N GLU A 48 5.86 13.23 5.36
CA GLU A 48 6.52 13.33 6.68
C GLU A 48 7.90 13.99 6.58
N ARG A 49 8.70 13.59 5.61
CA ARG A 49 10.03 14.19 5.40
C ARG A 49 9.93 15.66 4.99
N ASN A 50 8.95 16.00 4.17
CA ASN A 50 8.72 17.37 3.74
C ASN A 50 8.25 18.26 4.90
N GLY A 51 7.29 17.78 5.70
CA GLY A 51 6.83 18.50 6.90
C GLY A 51 7.99 18.80 7.85
N ARG A 52 8.83 17.80 8.15
CA ARG A 52 10.04 18.00 8.97
C ARG A 52 10.99 19.05 8.39
N ARG A 53 11.17 19.07 7.06
CA ARG A 53 12.01 20.06 6.38
C ARG A 53 11.46 21.49 6.53
N HIS A 54 10.13 21.63 6.64
CA HIS A 54 9.45 22.91 6.84
C HIS A 54 9.15 23.24 8.32
N GLY A 55 9.73 22.50 9.27
CA GLY A 55 9.59 22.77 10.69
C GLY A 55 8.35 22.18 11.37
N GLU A 56 7.59 21.32 10.67
CA GLU A 56 6.52 20.56 11.31
C GLU A 56 7.07 19.56 12.34
N GLN A 57 6.27 19.29 13.38
CA GLN A 57 6.61 18.30 14.38
C GLN A 57 6.64 16.88 13.78
N ARG A 58 7.53 16.04 14.31
CA ARG A 58 7.65 14.65 13.88
C ARG A 58 6.35 13.90 14.17
N VAL A 59 5.79 13.25 13.15
CA VAL A 59 4.61 12.41 13.33
C VAL A 59 5.05 11.03 13.87
N PRO A 60 4.42 10.53 14.95
CA PRO A 60 4.68 9.18 15.45
C PRO A 60 4.44 8.13 14.37
N SER A 61 5.32 7.12 14.31
CA SER A 61 5.22 6.02 13.34
C SER A 61 3.86 5.32 13.38
N ALA A 62 3.29 5.16 14.59
CA ALA A 62 1.95 4.60 14.77
C ALA A 62 0.85 5.42 14.06
N ARG A 63 0.92 6.76 14.09
CA ARG A 63 -0.05 7.63 13.38
C ARG A 63 0.09 7.48 11.87
N LEU A 64 1.33 7.39 11.36
CA LEU A 64 1.57 7.14 9.93
C LEU A 64 1.00 5.78 9.51
N GLN A 65 1.22 4.73 10.31
CA GLN A 65 0.67 3.40 10.04
C GLN A 65 -0.87 3.40 10.00
N MET A 66 -1.52 4.10 10.94
CA MET A 66 -2.98 4.26 10.92
C MET A 66 -3.47 5.03 9.70
N ALA A 67 -2.78 6.10 9.31
CA ALA A 67 -3.12 6.89 8.13
C ALA A 67 -2.99 6.08 6.85
N ILE A 68 -1.92 5.28 6.73
CA ILE A 68 -1.68 4.37 5.61
C ILE A 68 -2.79 3.29 5.54
N ASP A 69 -3.14 2.66 6.67
CA ASP A 69 -4.21 1.65 6.72
C ASP A 69 -5.56 2.26 6.28
N LYS A 70 -5.91 3.44 6.81
CA LYS A 70 -7.13 4.14 6.41
C LYS A 70 -7.11 4.49 4.92
N GLN A 71 -5.99 4.98 4.40
CA GLN A 71 -5.87 5.35 2.99
C GLN A 71 -6.05 4.15 2.06
N ILE A 72 -5.51 2.99 2.40
CA ILE A 72 -5.63 1.78 1.59
C ILE A 72 -7.07 1.25 1.61
N ARG A 73 -7.72 1.21 2.78
CA ARG A 73 -9.16 0.88 2.88
C ARG A 73 -10.03 1.84 2.07
N ASN A 74 -9.72 3.13 2.09
CA ASN A 74 -10.39 4.15 1.31
C ASN A 74 -10.16 3.94 -0.20
N GLN A 75 -8.94 3.60 -0.64
CA GLN A 75 -8.65 3.30 -2.05
C GLN A 75 -9.40 2.05 -2.52
N ILE A 76 -9.42 0.97 -1.73
CA ILE A 76 -10.21 -0.23 -2.01
C ILE A 76 -11.69 0.13 -2.12
N SER A 77 -12.19 0.97 -1.21
CA SER A 77 -13.59 1.39 -1.18
C SER A 77 -13.96 2.40 -2.27
N SER A 78 -13.04 3.26 -2.70
CA SER A 78 -13.28 4.21 -3.80
C SER A 78 -13.21 3.53 -5.16
N SER A 79 -12.41 2.46 -5.28
CA SER A 79 -12.36 1.63 -6.49
C SER A 79 -13.71 0.95 -6.80
N ARG A 80 -14.68 0.96 -5.84
CA ARG A 80 -16.03 0.35 -5.91
C ARG A 80 -16.91 0.81 -7.06
N ILE A 81 -16.56 1.90 -7.75
CA ILE A 81 -17.43 2.54 -8.76
C ILE A 81 -17.78 1.60 -9.95
N ASN A 82 -17.09 0.46 -10.12
CA ASN A 82 -17.31 -0.47 -11.25
C ASN A 82 -17.93 -1.85 -10.89
N GLY A 83 -18.56 -2.02 -9.72
CA GLY A 83 -19.47 -3.15 -9.44
C GLY A 83 -18.89 -4.59 -9.36
N SER A 84 -17.56 -4.77 -9.40
CA SER A 84 -16.93 -6.10 -9.43
C SER A 84 -16.79 -6.81 -8.06
N THR A 85 -17.02 -8.13 -7.99
CA THR A 85 -16.75 -9.01 -6.82
C THR A 85 -15.29 -8.98 -6.31
N ARG A 86 -14.38 -8.41 -7.11
CA ARG A 86 -12.96 -8.20 -6.80
C ARG A 86 -12.73 -7.31 -5.58
N TYR A 87 -13.66 -6.44 -5.20
CA TYR A 87 -13.51 -5.54 -4.04
C TYR A 87 -13.59 -6.26 -2.69
N ALA A 88 -14.57 -7.15 -2.53
CA ALA A 88 -14.72 -7.92 -1.30
C ALA A 88 -13.44 -8.72 -1.05
N LYS A 89 -12.95 -9.39 -2.10
CA LYS A 89 -11.69 -10.13 -2.07
C LYS A 89 -10.46 -9.25 -1.76
N ALA A 90 -10.39 -8.02 -2.27
CA ALA A 90 -9.31 -7.09 -1.95
C ALA A 90 -9.32 -6.65 -0.47
N MET A 91 -10.51 -6.35 0.06
CA MET A 91 -10.69 -5.97 1.47
C MET A 91 -10.40 -7.15 2.40
N GLU A 92 -10.86 -8.36 2.06
CA GLU A 92 -10.56 -9.60 2.79
C GLU A 92 -9.05 -9.85 2.85
N VAL A 93 -8.36 -9.81 1.71
CA VAL A 93 -6.90 -9.97 1.65
C VAL A 93 -6.20 -8.89 2.47
N TRP A 94 -6.66 -7.63 2.41
CA TRP A 94 -6.08 -6.55 3.21
C TRP A 94 -6.24 -6.79 4.71
N ILE A 95 -7.44 -7.13 5.17
CA ILE A 95 -7.72 -7.43 6.58
C ILE A 95 -6.88 -8.62 7.05
N ALA A 96 -6.74 -9.67 6.23
CA ALA A 96 -5.93 -10.84 6.55
C ALA A 96 -4.43 -10.54 6.67
N THR A 97 -3.95 -9.40 6.14
CA THR A 97 -2.53 -9.01 6.24
C THR A 97 -2.17 -8.30 7.54
N ARG A 98 -3.14 -7.97 8.40
CA ARG A 98 -2.90 -7.40 9.73
C ARG A 98 -2.61 -8.50 10.73
#